data_AF-A0A6H1Q8Y5-F1
#
_entry.id   AF-A0A6H1Q8Y5-F1
#
_cell.length_a   1.000
_cell.length_b   1.000
_cell.length_c   1.000
_cell.angle_alpha   90.00
_cell.angle_beta   90.00
_cell.angle_gamma   90.00
#
_symmetry.space_group_name_H-M   'P 1'
#
loop_
_entity.id
_entity.type
_entity.pdbx_description
1 polymer ?
#
loop_
_entity_poly.entity_id
_entity_poly.type
_entity_poly.pdbx_seq_one_letter_code
_entity_poly.pdbx_strand_id
1 'polypeptide(L)'
;MLVVLRDSKMFRAVPRVILWGGVALFLFLILVLAEGSVYLGKVGEARDAAIAQWLNEHPEDGEAVARYRTVCIGSPGEPDVEKIASPPQPVLTFAECAEKVGSPDLMVIIQAAEYSIPVPILLSWLSRTLASVVLL
;
A
#
# COMPACT_ATOMS: atom_id res chain seq x y z
N MET A 1 -35.35 42.07 -13.27
CA MET A 1 -34.45 41.85 -12.12
C MET A 1 -33.60 40.59 -12.34
N LEU A 2 -32.84 40.53 -13.44
CA LEU A 2 -32.09 39.31 -13.84
C LEU A 2 -30.73 39.61 -14.50
N VAL A 3 -30.29 40.87 -14.51
CA VAL A 3 -29.11 41.29 -15.30
C VAL A 3 -27.90 41.65 -14.41
N VAL A 4 -28.03 41.63 -13.09
CA VAL A 4 -26.99 42.13 -12.15
C VAL A 4 -26.05 41.03 -11.62
N LEU A 5 -26.12 39.79 -12.13
CA LEU A 5 -25.19 38.72 -11.71
C LEU A 5 -24.08 38.43 -12.74
N ARG A 6 -24.07 39.12 -13.89
CA ARG A 6 -23.15 38.82 -15.00
C ARG A 6 -21.80 39.54 -14.93
N ASP A 7 -21.56 40.36 -13.91
CA ASP A 7 -20.39 41.27 -13.86
C ASP A 7 -19.36 40.96 -12.75
N SER A 8 -19.41 39.78 -12.14
CA SER A 8 -18.36 39.41 -11.19
C SER A 8 -17.27 38.60 -11.91
N LYS A 9 -16.02 39.10 -11.81
CA LYS A 9 -14.77 38.41 -12.18
C LYS A 9 -14.71 36.93 -11.75
N MET A 10 -15.58 36.50 -10.82
CA MET A 10 -15.79 35.12 -10.40
C MET A 10 -16.14 34.15 -11.55
N PHE A 11 -17.03 34.49 -12.49
CA PHE A 11 -17.46 33.52 -13.51
C PHE A 11 -16.35 33.10 -14.49
N ARG A 12 -15.36 33.97 -14.72
CA ARG A 12 -14.19 33.69 -15.56
C ARG A 12 -13.06 33.01 -14.75
N ALA A 13 -13.09 33.10 -13.43
CA ALA A 13 -12.15 32.45 -12.52
C ALA A 13 -12.56 31.02 -12.16
N VAL A 14 -13.87 30.72 -12.07
CA VAL A 14 -14.41 29.38 -11.78
C VAL A 14 -13.82 28.28 -12.69
N PRO A 15 -13.82 28.38 -14.03
CA PRO A 15 -13.23 27.34 -14.88
C PRO A 15 -11.71 27.22 -14.69
N ARG A 16 -11.02 28.32 -14.35
CA ARG A 16 -9.59 28.27 -14.04
C ARG A 16 -9.33 27.59 -12.69
N VAL A 17 -10.12 27.87 -11.67
CA VAL A 17 -10.00 27.23 -10.34
C VAL A 17 -10.31 25.74 -10.44
N ILE A 18 -11.32 25.34 -11.20
CA ILE A 18 -11.63 23.92 -11.45
C ILE A 18 -10.47 23.24 -12.20
N LEU A 19 -9.92 23.88 -13.23
CA LEU A 19 -8.78 23.35 -13.98
C LEU A 19 -7.54 23.19 -13.08
N TRP A 20 -7.15 24.22 -12.35
CA TRP A 20 -5.99 24.19 -11.45
C TRP A 20 -6.21 23.23 -10.28
N GLY A 21 -7.44 23.13 -9.75
CA GLY A 21 -7.80 22.16 -8.73
C GLY A 21 -7.67 20.72 -9.24
N GLY A 22 -8.12 20.44 -10.46
CA GLY A 22 -7.95 19.14 -11.09
C GLY A 22 -6.49 18.79 -11.33
N VAL A 23 -5.69 19.74 -11.83
CA VAL A 23 -4.23 19.54 -12.03
C VAL A 23 -3.53 19.31 -10.69
N ALA A 24 -3.86 20.07 -9.65
CA ALA A 24 -3.28 19.89 -8.32
C ALA A 24 -3.63 18.52 -7.73
N LEU A 25 -4.88 18.06 -7.87
CA LEU A 25 -5.31 16.74 -7.43
C LEU A 25 -4.56 15.64 -8.19
N PHE A 26 -4.42 15.76 -9.50
CA PHE A 26 -3.70 14.78 -10.32
C PHE A 26 -2.22 14.67 -9.92
N LEU A 27 -1.54 15.79 -9.73
CA LEU A 27 -0.16 15.82 -9.25
C LEU A 27 -0.03 15.22 -7.85
N PHE A 28 -0.98 15.52 -6.96
CA PHE A 28 -1.01 14.93 -5.62
C PHE A 28 -1.13 13.40 -5.67
N LEU A 29 -2.01 12.86 -6.51
CA LEU A 29 -2.16 11.41 -6.68
C LEU A 29 -0.87 10.76 -7.22
N ILE A 30 -0.18 11.40 -8.17
CA ILE A 30 1.11 10.91 -8.67
C ILE A 30 2.14 10.84 -7.53
N LEU A 31 2.22 11.88 -6.69
CA LEU A 31 3.16 11.90 -5.57
C LEU A 31 2.85 10.81 -4.54
N VAL A 32 1.57 10.59 -4.21
CA VAL A 32 1.14 9.52 -3.31
C VAL A 32 1.53 8.15 -3.87
N LEU A 33 1.30 7.91 -5.17
CA LEU A 33 1.68 6.65 -5.82
C LEU A 33 3.20 6.46 -5.85
N ALA A 34 3.96 7.52 -6.12
CA ALA A 34 5.41 7.49 -6.12
C ALA A 34 5.96 7.16 -4.71
N GLU A 35 5.52 7.90 -3.67
CA GLU A 35 5.90 7.61 -2.29
C GLU A 35 5.49 6.18 -1.88
N GLY A 36 4.32 5.73 -2.30
CA GLY A 36 3.80 4.39 -2.01
C GLY A 36 4.68 3.30 -2.61
N SER A 37 5.07 3.46 -3.87
CA SER A 37 5.96 2.50 -4.55
C SER A 37 7.33 2.40 -3.88
N VAL A 38 7.92 3.54 -3.51
CA VAL A 38 9.23 3.58 -2.83
C VAL A 38 9.13 2.96 -1.43
N TYR A 39 8.06 3.28 -0.69
CA TYR A 39 7.81 2.71 0.63
C TYR A 39 7.67 1.19 0.58
N LEU A 40 6.82 0.67 -0.31
CA LEU A 40 6.61 -0.78 -0.46
C LEU A 40 7.90 -1.50 -0.88
N GLY A 41 8.73 -0.87 -1.73
CA GLY A 41 10.05 -1.38 -2.06
C GLY A 41 10.94 -1.55 -0.82
N LYS A 42 11.04 -0.51 0.02
CA LYS A 42 11.84 -0.56 1.26
C LYS A 42 11.33 -1.58 2.27
N VAL A 43 10.00 -1.73 2.39
CA VAL A 43 9.38 -2.76 3.23
C VAL A 43 9.77 -4.15 2.72
N GLY A 44 9.70 -4.37 1.40
CA GLY A 44 10.12 -5.62 0.77
C GLY A 44 11.59 -5.94 1.03
N GLU A 45 12.49 -4.97 0.83
CA GLU A 45 13.93 -5.12 1.09
C GLU A 45 14.22 -5.46 2.57
N ALA A 46 13.61 -4.75 3.51
CA ALA A 46 13.80 -4.99 4.95
C ALA A 46 13.33 -6.38 5.35
N ARG A 47 12.19 -6.82 4.81
CA ARG A 47 11.68 -8.17 5.01
C ARG A 47 12.61 -9.23 4.45
N ASP A 48 13.06 -9.08 3.21
CA ASP A 48 13.94 -10.07 2.57
C ASP A 48 15.27 -10.18 3.30
N ALA A 49 15.81 -9.06 3.81
CA ALA A 49 16.97 -9.06 4.68
C ALA A 49 16.73 -9.82 5.99
N ALA A 50 15.58 -9.59 6.65
CA ALA A 50 15.21 -10.28 7.88
C ALA A 50 15.01 -11.79 7.68
N ILE A 51 14.38 -12.20 6.57
CA ILE A 51 14.22 -13.62 6.20
C ILE A 51 15.59 -14.26 5.92
N ALA A 52 16.47 -13.56 5.20
CA ALA A 52 17.81 -14.05 4.91
C ALA A 52 18.63 -14.23 6.20
N GLN A 53 18.53 -13.28 7.14
CA GLN A 53 19.16 -13.40 8.44
C GLN A 53 18.57 -14.57 9.25
N TRP A 54 17.23 -14.69 9.28
CA TRP A 54 16.54 -15.78 9.96
C TRP A 54 17.02 -17.14 9.48
N LEU A 55 17.10 -17.35 8.16
CA LEU A 55 17.56 -18.62 7.57
C LEU A 55 19.04 -18.94 7.83
N ASN A 56 19.88 -17.93 8.08
CA ASN A 56 21.26 -18.17 8.51
C ASN A 56 21.32 -18.70 9.95
N GLU A 57 20.39 -18.27 10.80
CA GLU A 57 20.30 -18.68 12.21
C GLU A 57 19.47 -19.97 12.40
N HIS A 58 18.47 -20.19 11.55
CA HIS A 58 17.51 -21.30 11.58
C HIS A 58 17.38 -21.93 10.18
N PRO A 59 18.41 -22.67 9.70
CA PRO A 59 18.40 -23.26 8.35
C PRO A 59 17.26 -24.28 8.14
N GLU A 60 16.74 -24.89 9.21
CA GLU A 60 15.60 -25.81 9.19
C GLU A 60 14.26 -25.14 8.81
N ASP A 61 14.13 -23.83 8.99
CA ASP A 61 12.89 -23.08 8.74
C ASP A 61 12.66 -22.71 7.27
N GLY A 62 13.48 -23.27 6.37
CA GLY A 62 13.33 -23.08 4.91
C GLY A 62 11.92 -23.39 4.39
N GLU A 63 11.25 -24.41 4.95
CA GLU A 63 9.87 -24.74 4.57
C GLU A 63 8.87 -23.67 5.01
N ALA A 64 9.02 -23.14 6.23
CA ALA A 64 8.16 -22.07 6.74
C ALA A 64 8.32 -20.79 5.90
N VAL A 65 9.55 -20.44 5.52
CA VAL A 65 9.82 -19.31 4.61
C VAL A 65 9.23 -19.53 3.22
N ALA A 66 9.34 -20.74 2.66
CA ALA A 66 8.72 -21.07 1.38
C ALA A 66 7.18 -20.93 1.44
N ARG A 67 6.57 -21.38 2.54
CA ARG A 67 5.13 -21.22 2.78
C ARG A 67 4.74 -19.76 2.93
N TYR A 68 5.52 -18.96 3.65
CA TYR A 68 5.31 -17.52 3.76
C TYR A 68 5.32 -16.81 2.40
N ARG A 69 6.32 -17.10 1.54
CA ARG A 69 6.42 -16.49 0.21
C ARG A 69 5.24 -16.83 -0.69
N THR A 70 4.78 -18.09 -0.65
CA THR A 70 3.67 -18.56 -1.49
C THR A 70 2.32 -18.08 -1.00
N VAL A 71 2.08 -18.11 0.31
CA VAL A 71 0.77 -17.79 0.93
C VAL A 71 0.57 -16.30 1.14
N CYS A 72 1.61 -15.56 1.56
CA CYS A 72 1.46 -14.21 2.08
C CYS A 72 1.90 -13.10 1.13
N ILE A 73 2.93 -13.34 0.31
CA ILE A 73 3.43 -12.36 -0.66
C ILE A 73 2.81 -12.60 -2.05
N GLY A 74 2.46 -13.85 -2.34
CA GLY A 74 2.13 -14.29 -3.69
C GLY A 74 3.41 -14.47 -4.53
N SER A 75 3.44 -15.49 -5.39
CA SER A 75 4.62 -15.78 -6.20
C SER A 75 4.98 -14.59 -7.11
N PRO A 76 6.21 -14.03 -7.04
CA PRO A 76 6.69 -13.04 -7.99
C PRO A 76 7.13 -13.80 -9.26
N GLY A 77 6.19 -14.20 -10.11
CA GLY A 77 6.52 -15.07 -11.25
C GLY A 77 5.53 -15.05 -12.40
N GLU A 78 4.25 -15.29 -12.13
CA GLU A 78 3.30 -15.44 -13.23
C GLU A 78 2.38 -14.21 -13.35
N PRO A 79 2.42 -13.46 -14.47
CA PRO A 79 1.20 -12.86 -14.97
C PRO A 79 0.26 -14.02 -15.34
N ASP A 80 -0.41 -14.59 -14.34
CA ASP A 80 -1.41 -15.63 -14.54
C ASP A 80 -2.54 -15.00 -15.35
N VAL A 81 -2.50 -15.22 -16.65
CA VAL A 81 -3.62 -14.98 -17.58
C VAL A 81 -4.87 -15.75 -17.10
N GLU A 82 -4.70 -16.75 -16.22
CA GLU A 82 -5.73 -17.55 -15.58
C GLU A 82 -6.35 -16.92 -14.32
N LYS A 83 -5.73 -15.89 -13.71
CA LYS A 83 -6.34 -15.15 -12.58
C LYS A 83 -7.54 -14.29 -12.96
N ILE A 84 -7.80 -14.12 -14.26
CA ILE A 84 -9.02 -13.47 -14.75
C ILE A 84 -10.26 -14.38 -14.49
N ALA A 85 -10.05 -15.69 -14.29
CA ALA A 85 -11.13 -16.66 -14.06
C ALA A 85 -11.22 -17.18 -12.61
N SER A 86 -10.21 -16.95 -11.77
CA SER A 86 -10.26 -17.33 -10.36
C SER A 86 -10.95 -16.23 -9.53
N PRO A 87 -11.81 -16.59 -8.55
CA PRO A 87 -12.35 -15.60 -7.62
C PRO A 87 -11.19 -14.86 -6.96
N PRO A 88 -11.29 -13.52 -6.75
CA PRO A 88 -10.24 -12.76 -6.08
C PRO A 88 -9.94 -13.44 -4.76
N GLN A 89 -8.72 -13.93 -4.59
CA GLN A 89 -8.33 -14.50 -3.30
C GLN A 89 -8.46 -13.39 -2.26
N PRO A 90 -9.10 -13.66 -1.11
CA PRO A 90 -9.26 -12.65 -0.08
C PRO A 90 -7.86 -12.16 0.32
N VAL A 91 -7.72 -10.84 0.45
CA VAL A 91 -6.51 -10.23 0.98
C VAL A 91 -6.33 -10.75 2.40
N LEU A 92 -5.34 -11.62 2.59
CA LEU A 92 -5.03 -12.20 3.90
C LEU A 92 -4.52 -11.10 4.82
N THR A 93 -5.09 -11.02 6.01
CA THR A 93 -4.52 -10.23 7.09
C THR A 93 -3.20 -10.84 7.55
N PHE A 94 -2.37 -10.04 8.22
CA PHE A 94 -1.10 -10.54 8.77
C PHE A 94 -1.31 -11.71 9.75
N ALA A 95 -2.39 -11.67 10.54
CA ALA A 95 -2.74 -12.75 11.47
C ALA A 95 -3.09 -14.05 10.73
N GLU A 96 -3.92 -13.99 9.70
CA GLU A 96 -4.29 -15.17 8.90
C GLU A 96 -3.09 -15.71 8.10
N CYS A 97 -2.19 -14.83 7.64
CA CYS A 97 -0.92 -15.23 7.06
C CYS A 97 -0.08 -16.01 8.09
N ALA A 98 0.08 -15.47 9.30
CA ALA A 98 0.89 -16.10 10.33
C ALA A 98 0.37 -17.50 10.73
N GLU A 99 -0.96 -17.64 10.85
CA GLU A 99 -1.61 -18.93 11.09
C GLU A 99 -1.30 -19.96 9.99
N LYS A 100 -1.34 -19.54 8.72
CA LYS A 100 -1.06 -20.44 7.59
C LYS A 100 0.42 -20.80 7.45
N VAL A 101 1.33 -19.89 7.81
CA VAL A 101 2.77 -20.16 7.80
C VAL A 101 3.12 -21.20 8.86
N GLY A 102 2.52 -21.10 10.05
CA GLY A 102 2.72 -22.06 11.13
C GLY A 102 4.07 -21.91 11.85
N SER A 103 4.76 -20.78 11.67
CA SER A 103 5.97 -20.41 12.40
C SER A 103 5.79 -19.00 12.99
N PRO A 104 5.35 -18.87 14.27
CA PRO A 104 5.05 -17.57 14.87
C PRO A 104 6.30 -16.71 15.03
N ASP A 105 7.46 -17.30 15.33
CA ASP A 105 8.70 -16.55 15.56
C ASP A 105 9.23 -15.92 14.26
N LEU A 106 9.18 -16.66 13.15
CA LEU A 106 9.47 -16.13 11.82
C LEU A 106 8.56 -14.93 11.49
N MET A 107 7.27 -15.06 11.79
CA MET A 107 6.29 -14.01 11.52
C MET A 107 6.53 -12.76 12.39
N VAL A 108 6.93 -12.92 13.65
CA VAL A 108 7.29 -11.79 14.52
C VAL A 108 8.48 -11.01 13.94
N ILE A 109 9.51 -11.71 13.46
CA ILE A 109 10.69 -11.06 12.86
C ILE A 109 10.34 -10.34 11.56
N ILE A 110 9.52 -10.95 10.71
CA ILE A 110 9.01 -10.31 9.48
C ILE A 110 8.20 -9.06 9.86
N GLN A 111 7.30 -9.16 10.83
CA GLN A 111 6.48 -8.04 11.28
C GLN A 111 7.35 -6.88 11.79
N ALA A 112 8.34 -7.19 12.62
CA ALA A 112 9.27 -6.19 13.15
C ALA A 112 10.08 -5.51 12.03
N ALA A 113 10.51 -6.28 11.03
CA ALA A 113 11.21 -5.74 9.86
C ALA A 113 10.32 -4.80 9.04
N GLU A 114 9.07 -5.17 8.77
CA GLU A 114 8.13 -4.32 8.03
C GLU A 114 7.79 -3.03 8.80
N TYR A 115 7.61 -3.09 10.12
CA TYR A 115 7.35 -1.91 10.97
C TYR A 115 8.56 -1.02 11.20
N SER A 116 9.78 -1.50 10.94
CA SER A 116 10.99 -0.69 11.06
C SER A 116 11.04 0.44 10.01
N ILE A 117 10.29 0.30 8.90
CA ILE A 117 10.23 1.29 7.84
C ILE A 117 9.14 2.32 8.16
N PRO A 118 9.51 3.60 8.37
CA PRO A 118 8.53 4.64 8.69
C PRO A 118 7.62 4.91 7.49
N VAL A 119 6.32 4.99 7.74
CA VAL A 119 5.32 5.36 6.73
C VAL A 119 5.60 6.81 6.25
N PRO A 120 5.68 7.06 4.93
CA PRO A 120 5.89 8.40 4.42
C PRO A 120 4.76 9.37 4.79
N ILE A 121 5.09 10.66 4.80
CA ILE A 121 4.21 11.71 5.31
C ILE A 121 2.89 11.76 4.51
N LEU A 122 2.92 11.73 3.17
CA LEU A 122 1.70 11.84 2.38
C LEU A 122 0.78 10.63 2.56
N LEU A 123 1.34 9.42 2.63
CA LEU A 123 0.58 8.20 2.92
C LEU A 123 -0.04 8.20 4.31
N SER A 124 0.73 8.65 5.32
CA SER A 124 0.23 8.74 6.70
C SER A 124 -0.89 9.77 6.83
N TRP A 125 -0.81 10.87 6.08
CA TRP A 125 -1.86 11.89 6.05
C TRP A 125 -3.11 11.36 5.34
N LEU A 126 -2.95 10.68 4.20
CA LEU A 126 -4.06 10.12 3.42
C LEU A 126 -4.83 9.06 4.23
N SER A 127 -4.13 8.17 4.92
CA SER A 127 -4.78 7.14 5.73
C SER A 127 -5.58 7.72 6.89
N ARG A 128 -5.03 8.73 7.59
CA ARG A 128 -5.72 9.42 8.70
C ARG A 128 -6.93 10.22 8.24
N THR A 129 -6.81 10.89 7.09
CA THR A 129 -7.93 11.67 6.54
C THR A 129 -9.06 10.77 6.06
N LEU A 130 -8.74 9.69 5.35
CA LEU A 130 -9.74 8.69 4.96
C LEU A 130 -10.44 8.06 6.16
N ALA A 131 -9.69 7.67 7.20
CA ALA A 131 -10.27 7.11 8.42
C ALA A 131 -11.22 8.11 9.11
N SER A 132 -10.90 9.41 9.07
CA SER A 132 -11.74 10.46 9.64
C SER A 132 -13.03 10.69 8.85
N VAL A 133 -13.01 10.45 7.53
CA VAL A 133 -14.20 10.56 6.66
C VAL A 133 -15.15 9.38 6.85
N VAL A 134 -14.65 8.18 7.15
CA VAL A 134 -15.49 6.98 7.40
C VAL A 134 -16.21 7.04 8.76
N LEU A 135 -15.70 7.85 9.70
CA LEU A 135 -16.30 8.05 11.02
C LEU A 135 -17.33 9.19 11.06
N LEU A 136 -17.61 9.85 9.93
CA LEU A 136 -18.64 10.88 9.73
C LEU A 136 -19.82 10.31 8.95
#